data_AF-A0A3D3FJ85-F1
#
_entry.id   AF-A0A3D3FJ85-F1
#
_cell.length_a   1.000
_cell.length_b   1.000
_cell.length_c   1.000
_cell.angle_alpha   90.00
_cell.angle_beta   90.00
_cell.angle_gamma   90.00
#
_symmetry.space_group_name_H-M   'P 1'
#
loop_
_entity.id
_entity.type
_entity.pdbx_description
1 polymer ?
#
loop_
_entity_poly.entity_id
_entity_poly.type
_entity_poly.pdbx_seq_one_letter_code
_entity_poly.pdbx_strand_id
1 'polypeptide(L)'
;MTDIGCELDRFSPQNKPRRPFHHLSLLSILMATLASCGSTVQNPTPWVEASDYQNFADCITSEETEGRTILVDAAMYIETDITVPRNRDLFFVNGGMLSIAEGKVLRIEGTVTAALFQIFSGNGAVRFGGGNVANLYPQWWGATGDGLHDDTAAIQNAIDARYSTDVDQQGFTTVAFPSGAYYCSSTILVSKDRTHLVGNGNFSTRIYFAPSAEDVLFEFAKPIPEPENFTSLYSCSISDMAIIGIGEYSKTAIRLVNTSDTRIENISISSWTGSGSIGILMHGRELTFIDGATIFADRPIQIDKNLSNGPEGFIDSDHLHMEDLYLGATPTLSDGKCIEIMPGVDLTNFVLDGTNSFVMAKYGLYWDDTETVGSSNNMSISNVRMEQSTSAYGYVFYLSHNYVMQNIYLENVFTDMNGFYFRKCNHVTLQNCVVATAPPADGYFSVNADDSCRNIEVRNSLFVDGLTQVPEPLP
;
A
#
# COMPACT_ATOMS: atom_id res chain seq x y z
N MET A 1 9.24 66.89 -60.29
CA MET A 1 10.35 65.95 -60.53
C MET A 1 9.96 64.65 -59.85
N THR A 2 9.42 63.63 -60.50
CA THR A 2 9.21 63.29 -61.92
C THR A 2 8.01 62.33 -61.88
N ASP A 3 6.87 62.65 -62.51
CA ASP A 3 6.52 62.27 -63.91
C ASP A 3 6.36 60.74 -64.03
N ILE A 4 5.22 60.16 -64.40
CA ILE A 4 4.36 60.33 -65.59
C ILE A 4 2.98 59.73 -65.23
N GLY A 5 1.83 60.37 -65.45
CA GLY A 5 1.17 60.61 -66.75
C GLY A 5 0.34 59.36 -67.14
N CYS A 6 -0.81 59.39 -67.78
CA CYS A 6 -1.63 60.40 -68.45
C CYS A 6 -2.95 59.61 -68.76
N GLU A 7 -4.13 60.16 -68.45
CA GLU A 7 -4.97 60.87 -69.43
C GLU A 7 -5.71 59.97 -70.42
N LEU A 8 -7.06 60.08 -70.42
CA LEU A 8 -7.86 60.63 -71.53
C LEU A 8 -8.33 59.49 -72.49
N ASP A 9 -9.50 59.51 -73.11
CA ASP A 9 -10.38 60.61 -73.43
C ASP A 9 -11.77 60.11 -73.87
N ARG A 10 -12.77 60.96 -73.64
CA ARG A 10 -13.93 61.32 -74.49
C ARG A 10 -14.76 60.22 -75.18
N PHE A 11 -16.08 60.22 -74.96
CA PHE A 11 -17.03 60.97 -75.81
C PHE A 11 -18.48 60.84 -75.26
N SER A 12 -19.15 61.99 -75.19
CA SER A 12 -20.58 62.23 -74.94
C SER A 12 -21.35 62.22 -76.30
N PRO A 13 -22.68 62.51 -76.45
CA PRO A 13 -23.83 62.62 -75.53
C PRO A 13 -25.18 62.05 -76.13
N GLN A 14 -26.31 62.27 -75.40
CA GLN A 14 -27.71 62.48 -75.88
C GLN A 14 -28.66 61.26 -76.07
N ASN A 15 -29.71 61.13 -75.23
CA ASN A 15 -31.14 61.50 -75.45
C ASN A 15 -31.82 60.72 -76.61
N LYS A 16 -33.00 60.07 -76.54
CA LYS A 16 -34.22 60.17 -75.72
C LYS A 16 -35.21 59.01 -76.15
N PRO A 17 -36.47 58.91 -75.66
CA PRO A 17 -37.12 57.64 -75.24
C PRO A 17 -38.19 57.09 -76.21
N ARG A 18 -38.59 55.81 -76.07
CA ARG A 18 -39.91 55.27 -76.49
C ARG A 18 -40.37 54.10 -75.59
N ARG A 19 -41.64 54.16 -75.17
CA ARG A 19 -42.44 53.17 -74.41
C ARG A 19 -42.97 52.05 -75.35
N PRO A 20 -43.92 51.20 -74.91
CA PRO A 20 -43.86 50.05 -73.99
C PRO A 20 -44.25 48.74 -74.74
N PHE A 21 -44.13 47.54 -74.16
CA PHE A 21 -45.05 46.40 -74.36
C PHE A 21 -44.58 45.18 -73.52
N HIS A 22 -45.56 44.50 -72.92
CA HIS A 22 -45.42 43.36 -72.00
C HIS A 22 -44.86 42.08 -72.66
N HIS A 23 -44.05 41.29 -71.94
CA HIS A 23 -44.30 39.85 -71.69
C HIS A 23 -43.16 39.19 -70.87
N LEU A 24 -43.56 38.49 -69.81
CA LEU A 24 -42.99 37.32 -69.13
C LEU A 24 -41.46 37.08 -69.00
N SER A 25 -41.15 36.62 -67.77
CA SER A 25 -40.14 35.63 -67.38
C SER A 25 -38.92 36.15 -66.60
N LEU A 26 -38.51 35.33 -65.63
CA LEU A 26 -37.41 35.48 -64.65
C LEU A 26 -37.75 36.22 -63.34
N LEU A 27 -38.76 35.72 -62.62
CA LEU A 27 -38.89 35.95 -61.18
C LEU A 27 -39.25 34.64 -60.47
N SER A 28 -38.37 33.63 -60.54
CA SER A 28 -38.55 32.36 -59.81
C SER A 28 -37.26 31.61 -59.46
N ILE A 29 -36.08 32.18 -59.70
CA ILE A 29 -34.80 31.53 -59.36
C ILE A 29 -33.86 32.57 -58.78
N LEU A 30 -34.20 33.09 -57.58
CA LEU A 30 -33.22 33.65 -56.63
C LEU A 30 -33.84 33.83 -55.23
N MET A 31 -34.58 32.82 -54.76
CA MET A 31 -34.87 32.62 -53.34
C MET A 31 -34.24 31.29 -52.91
N ALA A 32 -32.93 31.31 -52.66
CA ALA A 32 -32.23 30.34 -51.81
C ALA A 32 -30.75 30.74 -51.78
N THR A 33 -30.37 31.66 -50.88
CA THR A 33 -29.00 31.82 -50.29
C THR A 33 -28.90 33.08 -49.42
N LEU A 34 -29.91 33.36 -48.59
CA LEU A 34 -29.80 34.37 -47.52
C LEU A 34 -30.44 33.82 -46.24
N ALA A 35 -29.91 32.70 -45.75
CA ALA A 35 -30.22 32.15 -44.43
C ALA A 35 -29.10 31.19 -43.96
N SER A 36 -27.90 31.72 -43.70
CA SER A 36 -26.96 31.23 -42.67
C SER A 36 -25.64 32.00 -42.76
N CYS A 37 -25.62 33.22 -42.24
CA CYS A 37 -24.35 33.84 -41.87
C CYS A 37 -24.54 34.54 -40.54
N GLY A 38 -24.47 33.71 -39.51
CA GLY A 38 -24.64 34.06 -38.11
C GLY A 38 -24.21 32.91 -37.23
N SER A 39 -23.24 32.09 -37.65
CA SER A 39 -22.44 31.32 -36.71
C SER A 39 -21.30 32.23 -36.29
N THR A 40 -21.47 32.89 -35.14
CA THR A 40 -20.30 33.21 -34.33
C THR A 40 -19.50 31.93 -34.20
N VAL A 41 -18.31 31.88 -34.78
CA VAL A 41 -17.31 30.87 -34.41
C VAL A 41 -17.00 31.18 -32.95
N GLN A 42 -17.80 30.62 -32.03
CA GLN A 42 -17.30 30.43 -30.69
C GLN A 42 -16.11 29.51 -30.89
N ASN A 43 -14.92 29.99 -30.55
CA ASN A 43 -13.80 29.08 -30.36
C ASN A 43 -14.34 27.97 -29.46
N PRO A 44 -14.32 26.69 -29.90
CA PRO A 44 -14.87 25.62 -29.09
C PRO A 44 -14.22 25.74 -27.71
N THR A 45 -15.06 25.80 -26.67
CA THR A 45 -14.58 25.84 -25.29
C THR A 45 -13.56 24.72 -25.10
N PRO A 46 -12.50 24.89 -24.30
CA PRO A 46 -11.50 23.83 -24.17
C PRO A 46 -12.08 22.53 -23.58
N TRP A 47 -13.30 22.60 -23.04
CA TRP A 47 -14.09 21.47 -22.55
C TRP A 47 -15.44 21.31 -23.27
N VAL A 48 -16.03 20.12 -23.15
CA VAL A 48 -17.42 19.80 -23.50
C VAL A 48 -18.15 19.30 -22.25
N GLU A 49 -19.40 19.70 -22.04
CA GLU A 49 -20.22 19.21 -20.93
C GLU A 49 -20.75 17.81 -21.24
N ALA A 50 -20.58 16.89 -20.30
CA ALA A 50 -21.02 15.52 -20.49
C ALA A 50 -22.56 15.43 -20.49
N SER A 51 -23.22 16.33 -19.75
CA SER A 51 -24.69 16.47 -19.69
C SER A 51 -25.35 16.93 -21.00
N ASP A 52 -24.58 17.46 -21.96
CA ASP A 52 -25.07 17.78 -23.31
C ASP A 52 -25.41 16.51 -24.13
N TYR A 53 -24.96 15.33 -23.68
CA TYR A 53 -25.20 14.05 -24.33
C TYR A 53 -26.23 13.21 -23.58
N GLN A 54 -26.99 12.40 -24.31
CA GLN A 54 -28.04 11.56 -23.73
C GLN A 54 -27.49 10.51 -22.75
N ASN A 55 -26.28 10.01 -23.01
CA ASN A 55 -25.56 9.08 -22.15
C ASN A 55 -24.04 9.26 -22.35
N PHE A 56 -23.25 8.67 -21.46
CA PHE A 56 -21.79 8.85 -21.51
C PHE A 56 -21.15 8.18 -22.74
N ALA A 57 -21.75 7.10 -23.27
CA ALA A 57 -21.28 6.43 -24.47
C ALA A 57 -21.37 7.34 -25.72
N ASP A 58 -22.43 8.13 -25.84
CA ASP A 58 -22.58 9.09 -26.92
C ASP A 58 -21.56 10.23 -26.77
N CYS A 59 -21.32 10.70 -25.55
CA CYS A 59 -20.31 11.72 -25.25
C CYS A 59 -18.90 11.29 -25.71
N ILE A 60 -18.47 10.08 -25.34
CA ILE A 60 -17.13 9.59 -25.67
C ILE A 60 -16.96 9.19 -27.15
N THR A 61 -18.04 8.98 -27.90
CA THR A 61 -17.96 8.60 -29.32
C THR A 61 -18.12 9.81 -30.25
N SER A 62 -18.58 10.95 -29.74
CA SER A 62 -18.66 12.21 -30.46
C SER A 62 -17.30 12.70 -30.97
N GLU A 63 -17.25 13.14 -32.23
CA GLU A 63 -16.08 13.83 -32.81
C GLU A 63 -15.83 15.18 -32.10
N GLU A 64 -16.86 15.78 -31.49
CA GLU A 64 -16.75 17.05 -30.78
C GLU A 64 -15.93 16.97 -29.50
N THR A 65 -15.75 15.77 -28.93
CA THR A 65 -14.97 15.55 -27.71
C THR A 65 -13.53 15.14 -28.01
N GLU A 66 -13.15 14.96 -29.28
CA GLU A 66 -11.81 14.53 -29.65
C GLU A 66 -10.75 15.60 -29.29
N GLY A 67 -9.74 15.22 -28.50
CA GLY A 67 -8.67 16.13 -28.09
C GLY A 67 -9.07 17.17 -27.04
N ARG A 68 -10.24 17.02 -26.41
CA ARG A 68 -10.80 17.98 -25.45
C ARG A 68 -11.01 17.35 -24.08
N THR A 69 -11.17 18.20 -23.08
CA THR A 69 -11.60 17.79 -21.74
C THR A 69 -13.12 17.57 -21.73
N ILE A 70 -13.57 16.43 -21.21
CA ILE A 70 -14.97 16.18 -20.90
C ILE A 70 -15.21 16.63 -19.46
N LEU A 71 -16.03 17.66 -19.31
CA LEU A 71 -16.51 18.14 -18.03
C LEU A 71 -17.67 17.25 -17.58
N VAL A 72 -17.44 16.37 -16.61
CA VAL A 72 -18.49 15.55 -16.00
C VAL A 72 -19.19 16.41 -14.96
N ASP A 73 -20.35 16.94 -15.33
CA ASP A 73 -21.10 17.97 -14.61
C ASP A 73 -22.45 17.48 -14.03
N ALA A 74 -22.85 16.26 -14.40
CA ALA A 74 -24.01 15.57 -13.86
C ALA A 74 -23.73 14.08 -13.66
N ALA A 75 -24.62 13.39 -12.96
CA ALA A 75 -24.60 11.94 -12.88
C ALA A 75 -24.95 11.32 -14.24
N MET A 76 -24.06 10.47 -14.77
CA MET A 76 -24.25 9.74 -16.01
C MET A 76 -24.12 8.24 -15.79
N TYR A 77 -24.88 7.47 -16.57
CA TYR A 77 -24.95 6.01 -16.44
C TYR A 77 -24.13 5.32 -17.53
N ILE A 78 -23.44 4.24 -17.14
CA ILE A 78 -22.65 3.38 -18.01
C ILE A 78 -23.24 1.97 -17.95
N GLU A 79 -23.97 1.60 -19.00
CA GLU A 79 -24.67 0.32 -19.11
C GLU A 79 -23.95 -0.70 -20.01
N THR A 80 -22.83 -0.30 -20.62
CA THR A 80 -21.98 -1.11 -21.49
C THR A 80 -20.51 -0.92 -21.13
N ASP A 81 -19.64 -1.84 -21.56
CA ASP A 81 -18.21 -1.65 -21.43
C ASP A 81 -17.78 -0.46 -22.30
N ILE A 82 -17.06 0.48 -21.69
CA ILE A 82 -16.69 1.75 -22.31
C ILE A 82 -15.20 1.99 -22.07
N THR A 83 -14.50 2.47 -23.09
CA THR A 83 -13.13 3.01 -22.95
C THR A 83 -13.13 4.50 -23.25
N VAL A 84 -12.69 5.32 -22.29
CA VAL A 84 -12.30 6.72 -22.51
C VAL A 84 -10.87 6.69 -23.07
N PRO A 85 -10.65 7.05 -24.34
CA PRO A 85 -9.33 6.99 -24.97
C PRO A 85 -8.39 8.09 -24.46
N ARG A 86 -7.08 7.91 -24.70
CA ARG A 86 -6.01 8.79 -24.22
C ARG A 86 -6.12 10.25 -24.70
N ASN A 87 -6.80 10.51 -25.81
CA ASN A 87 -7.01 11.86 -26.34
C ASN A 87 -8.24 12.57 -25.74
N ARG A 88 -8.81 12.04 -24.65
CA ARG A 88 -9.94 12.64 -23.93
C ARG A 88 -9.64 12.64 -22.44
N ASP A 89 -9.55 13.83 -21.85
CA ASP A 89 -9.34 14.00 -20.40
C ASP A 89 -10.68 14.16 -19.69
N LEU A 90 -10.82 13.65 -18.47
CA LEU A 90 -12.02 13.86 -17.65
C LEU A 90 -11.76 14.90 -16.57
N PHE A 91 -12.68 15.85 -16.42
CA PHE A 91 -12.71 16.79 -15.32
C PHE A 91 -14.05 16.68 -14.60
N PHE A 92 -14.05 16.27 -13.34
CA PHE A 92 -15.26 16.15 -12.54
C PHE A 92 -15.49 17.42 -11.71
N VAL A 93 -16.71 17.95 -11.76
CA VAL A 93 -17.19 18.99 -10.83
C VAL A 93 -18.15 18.40 -9.81
N ASN A 94 -18.44 19.15 -8.75
CA ASN A 94 -19.35 18.70 -7.70
C ASN A 94 -20.75 18.40 -8.29
N GLY A 95 -21.24 17.17 -8.10
CA GLY A 95 -22.47 16.65 -8.71
C GLY A 95 -22.24 15.82 -9.99
N GLY A 96 -21.05 15.90 -10.59
CA GLY A 96 -20.61 15.04 -11.68
C GLY A 96 -20.21 13.66 -11.18
N MET A 97 -20.75 12.60 -11.80
CA MET A 97 -20.49 11.22 -11.39
C MET A 97 -20.71 10.25 -12.54
N LEU A 98 -19.90 9.20 -12.63
CA LEU A 98 -20.13 8.07 -13.54
C LEU A 98 -20.61 6.87 -12.74
N SER A 99 -21.83 6.40 -13.01
CA SER A 99 -22.41 5.22 -12.40
C SER A 99 -22.27 4.02 -13.32
N ILE A 100 -21.45 3.05 -12.93
CA ILE A 100 -21.13 1.86 -13.73
C ILE A 100 -22.06 0.71 -13.32
N ALA A 101 -22.82 0.19 -14.28
CA ALA A 101 -23.71 -0.93 -14.05
C ALA A 101 -22.94 -2.21 -13.69
N GLU A 102 -23.59 -3.11 -12.95
CA GLU A 102 -23.02 -4.39 -12.54
C GLU A 102 -22.52 -5.20 -13.76
N GLY A 103 -21.33 -5.79 -13.62
CA GLY A 103 -20.68 -6.55 -14.69
C GLY A 103 -20.17 -5.73 -15.86
N LYS A 104 -20.20 -4.38 -15.79
CA LYS A 104 -19.62 -3.49 -16.80
C LYS A 104 -18.30 -2.91 -16.35
N VAL A 105 -17.47 -2.54 -17.32
CA VAL A 105 -16.14 -1.96 -17.12
C VAL A 105 -16.05 -0.59 -17.78
N LEU A 106 -15.75 0.44 -16.98
CA LEU A 106 -15.26 1.73 -17.47
C LEU A 106 -13.73 1.70 -17.46
N ARG A 107 -13.13 1.72 -18.65
CA ARG A 107 -11.68 1.86 -18.85
C ARG A 107 -11.34 3.31 -19.15
N ILE A 108 -10.33 3.86 -18.49
CA ILE A 108 -9.89 5.24 -18.66
C ILE A 108 -8.41 5.27 -19.05
N GLU A 109 -8.14 5.64 -20.28
CA GLU A 109 -6.80 5.77 -20.86
C GLU A 109 -6.30 7.23 -20.94
N GLY A 110 -7.18 8.20 -20.68
CA GLY A 110 -6.86 9.62 -20.52
C GLY A 110 -6.65 10.01 -19.05
N THR A 111 -6.44 11.30 -18.77
CA THR A 111 -6.26 11.79 -17.39
C THR A 111 -7.61 11.99 -16.69
N VAL A 112 -7.58 11.96 -15.35
CA VAL A 112 -8.72 12.32 -14.51
C VAL A 112 -8.33 13.42 -13.54
N THR A 113 -9.10 14.50 -13.54
CA THR A 113 -9.01 15.59 -12.58
C THR A 113 -10.31 15.67 -11.79
N ALA A 114 -10.21 15.56 -10.46
CA ALA A 114 -11.34 15.67 -9.55
C ALA A 114 -10.84 16.13 -8.18
N ALA A 115 -11.71 16.78 -7.40
CA ALA A 115 -11.43 16.98 -5.97
C ALA A 115 -11.77 15.70 -5.17
N LEU A 116 -11.71 15.79 -3.83
CA LEU A 116 -11.99 14.68 -2.91
C LEU A 116 -13.49 14.50 -2.65
N PHE A 117 -14.24 14.14 -3.70
CA PHE A 117 -15.64 13.73 -3.61
C PHE A 117 -15.89 12.51 -4.50
N GLN A 118 -17.02 11.85 -4.30
CA GLN A 118 -17.39 10.66 -5.07
C GLN A 118 -17.62 11.01 -6.55
N ILE A 119 -16.88 10.33 -7.43
CA ILE A 119 -16.99 10.48 -8.89
C ILE A 119 -17.36 9.17 -9.58
N PHE A 120 -17.28 8.04 -8.88
CA PHE A 120 -17.69 6.73 -9.34
C PHE A 120 -18.72 6.11 -8.40
N SER A 121 -19.74 5.48 -8.98
CA SER A 121 -20.76 4.72 -8.25
C SER A 121 -21.19 3.47 -9.02
N GLY A 122 -22.05 2.66 -8.40
CA GLY A 122 -22.53 1.41 -8.98
C GLY A 122 -21.59 0.22 -8.71
N ASN A 123 -22.02 -0.97 -9.13
CA ASN A 123 -21.34 -2.24 -8.87
C ASN A 123 -20.40 -2.67 -10.01
N GLY A 124 -20.25 -1.85 -11.05
CA GLY A 124 -19.31 -2.11 -12.13
C GLY A 124 -17.87 -1.70 -11.78
N ALA A 125 -16.94 -2.11 -12.63
CA ALA A 125 -15.52 -1.89 -12.43
C ALA A 125 -15.03 -0.61 -13.12
N VAL A 126 -14.15 0.14 -12.46
CA VAL A 126 -13.35 1.21 -13.08
C VAL A 126 -11.92 0.70 -13.27
N ARG A 127 -11.28 1.01 -14.41
CA ARG A 127 -9.90 0.58 -14.69
C ARG A 127 -9.11 1.73 -15.34
N PHE A 128 -8.02 2.13 -14.71
CA PHE A 128 -7.11 3.17 -15.21
C PHE A 128 -5.94 2.55 -15.98
N GLY A 129 -5.69 3.05 -17.19
CA GLY A 129 -4.46 2.75 -17.94
C GLY A 129 -3.21 3.22 -17.18
N GLY A 130 -2.09 2.51 -17.40
CA GLY A 130 -0.83 2.78 -16.69
C GLY A 130 -0.29 4.19 -16.92
N GLY A 131 0.07 4.87 -15.83
CA GLY A 131 0.73 6.18 -15.86
C GLY A 131 -0.17 7.40 -16.08
N ASN A 132 -1.50 7.21 -16.21
CA ASN A 132 -2.42 8.31 -16.54
C ASN A 132 -2.97 9.06 -15.31
N VAL A 133 -2.89 8.46 -14.12
CA VAL A 133 -3.35 9.05 -12.86
C VAL A 133 -2.28 8.79 -11.81
N ALA A 134 -1.78 9.86 -11.18
CA ALA A 134 -0.71 9.76 -10.19
C ALA A 134 -1.18 9.08 -8.89
N ASN A 135 -2.36 9.45 -8.41
CA ASN A 135 -2.94 8.95 -7.16
C ASN A 135 -4.42 8.61 -7.37
N LEU A 136 -4.83 7.44 -6.87
CA LEU A 136 -6.21 7.06 -6.72
C LEU A 136 -6.64 7.37 -5.28
N TYR A 137 -7.85 7.89 -5.11
CA TYR A 137 -8.38 8.27 -3.80
C TYR A 137 -9.62 7.44 -3.48
N PRO A 138 -9.70 6.77 -2.32
CA PRO A 138 -10.93 6.08 -1.89
C PRO A 138 -12.18 6.97 -1.94
N GLN A 139 -12.02 8.29 -1.73
CA GLN A 139 -13.08 9.29 -1.86
C GLN A 139 -13.79 9.25 -3.21
N TRP A 140 -13.09 8.91 -4.29
CA TRP A 140 -13.68 8.79 -5.62
C TRP A 140 -14.72 7.67 -5.72
N TRP A 141 -14.67 6.69 -4.82
CA TRP A 141 -15.64 5.59 -4.68
C TRP A 141 -16.54 5.74 -3.45
N GLY A 142 -16.54 6.90 -2.80
CA GLY A 142 -17.45 7.21 -1.70
C GLY A 142 -16.89 6.96 -0.30
N ALA A 143 -15.59 6.72 -0.13
CA ALA A 143 -15.00 6.72 1.20
C ALA A 143 -15.18 8.11 1.85
N THR A 144 -15.73 8.12 3.05
CA THR A 144 -16.02 9.33 3.80
C THR A 144 -14.84 9.77 4.65
N GLY A 145 -14.08 8.83 5.22
CA GLY A 145 -12.99 9.14 6.13
C GLY A 145 -13.46 9.86 7.41
N ASP A 146 -14.70 9.60 7.85
CA ASP A 146 -15.33 10.27 9.00
C ASP A 146 -15.28 9.46 10.32
N GLY A 147 -14.81 8.22 10.27
CA GLY A 147 -14.69 7.30 11.39
C GLY A 147 -16.00 6.63 11.79
N LEU A 148 -17.06 6.80 11.00
CA LEU A 148 -18.42 6.31 11.28
C LEU A 148 -18.92 5.37 10.19
N HIS A 149 -18.72 5.73 8.92
CA HIS A 149 -19.16 4.93 7.79
C HIS A 149 -18.09 3.94 7.35
N ASP A 150 -18.54 2.76 6.94
CA ASP A 150 -17.65 1.71 6.44
C ASP A 150 -17.08 2.08 5.07
N ASP A 151 -15.78 2.38 5.06
CA ASP A 151 -15.02 2.79 3.89
C ASP A 151 -14.37 1.59 3.15
N THR A 152 -14.54 0.35 3.65
CA THR A 152 -13.84 -0.84 3.14
C THR A 152 -14.03 -1.03 1.64
N ALA A 153 -15.27 -0.99 1.15
CA ALA A 153 -15.56 -1.21 -0.26
C ALA A 153 -14.99 -0.11 -1.16
N ALA A 154 -14.99 1.14 -0.70
CA ALA A 154 -14.44 2.26 -1.45
C ALA A 154 -12.90 2.18 -1.55
N ILE A 155 -12.24 1.76 -0.47
CA ILE A 155 -10.79 1.50 -0.47
C ILE A 155 -10.45 0.34 -1.41
N GLN A 156 -11.19 -0.77 -1.33
CA GLN A 156 -10.96 -1.92 -2.20
C GLN A 156 -11.16 -1.55 -3.68
N ASN A 157 -12.19 -0.79 -4.01
CA ASN A 157 -12.43 -0.33 -5.37
C ASN A 157 -11.30 0.56 -5.91
N ALA A 158 -10.70 1.41 -5.07
CA ALA A 158 -9.54 2.21 -5.44
C ALA A 158 -8.31 1.35 -5.77
N ILE A 159 -8.04 0.31 -4.96
CA ILE A 159 -6.96 -0.66 -5.19
C ILE A 159 -7.23 -1.46 -6.48
N ASP A 160 -8.47 -1.91 -6.67
CA ASP A 160 -8.88 -2.71 -7.81
C ASP A 160 -8.88 -1.92 -9.13
N ALA A 161 -8.89 -0.59 -9.08
CA ALA A 161 -8.97 0.24 -10.26
C ALA A 161 -7.68 0.28 -11.11
N ARG A 162 -6.58 -0.31 -10.67
CA ARG A 162 -5.39 -0.54 -11.51
C ARG A 162 -5.70 -1.47 -12.69
N TYR A 163 -5.38 -1.06 -13.92
CA TYR A 163 -5.45 -1.94 -15.09
C TYR A 163 -4.20 -2.84 -15.21
N SER A 164 -4.46 -4.15 -15.30
CA SER A 164 -3.53 -5.24 -15.67
C SER A 164 -2.58 -5.82 -14.59
N THR A 165 -2.52 -7.15 -14.64
CA THR A 165 -1.57 -8.08 -14.02
C THR A 165 -0.25 -8.20 -14.80
N ASP A 166 -0.12 -7.54 -15.95
CA ASP A 166 1.06 -7.63 -16.82
C ASP A 166 2.22 -6.79 -16.27
N VAL A 167 3.31 -7.49 -15.96
CA VAL A 167 4.62 -6.90 -15.64
C VAL A 167 5.13 -5.97 -16.74
N ASP A 168 4.71 -6.19 -17.98
CA ASP A 168 5.15 -5.46 -19.18
C ASP A 168 4.49 -4.09 -19.37
N GLN A 169 3.43 -3.78 -18.64
CA GLN A 169 2.82 -2.45 -18.64
C GLN A 169 3.53 -1.58 -17.59
N GLN A 170 4.09 -0.45 -18.04
CA GLN A 170 4.68 0.57 -17.21
C GLN A 170 3.62 1.14 -16.27
N GLY A 171 3.76 0.95 -14.96
CA GLY A 171 2.87 1.59 -13.99
C GLY A 171 2.89 0.96 -12.61
N PHE A 172 2.90 1.83 -11.61
CA PHE A 172 2.55 1.54 -10.23
C PHE A 172 1.17 2.15 -9.94
N THR A 173 0.53 1.72 -8.85
CA THR A 173 -0.68 2.35 -8.35
C THR A 173 -0.44 2.88 -6.95
N THR A 174 -0.58 4.19 -6.79
CA THR A 174 -0.66 4.80 -5.47
C THR A 174 -2.12 4.99 -5.11
N VAL A 175 -2.57 4.32 -4.05
CA VAL A 175 -3.82 4.65 -3.38
C VAL A 175 -3.47 5.59 -2.23
N ALA A 176 -3.79 6.87 -2.43
CA ALA A 176 -3.53 7.90 -1.46
C ALA A 176 -4.72 8.04 -0.51
N PHE A 177 -4.44 8.06 0.79
CA PHE A 177 -5.39 8.25 1.86
C PHE A 177 -5.23 9.65 2.43
N PRO A 178 -6.07 10.62 2.00
CA PRO A 178 -6.15 11.93 2.64
C PRO A 178 -6.31 11.84 4.17
N SER A 179 -6.04 12.95 4.85
CA SER A 179 -6.27 13.04 6.29
C SER A 179 -7.72 12.72 6.61
N GLY A 180 -7.95 11.81 7.54
CA GLY A 180 -9.27 11.24 7.81
C GLY A 180 -9.22 10.07 8.78
N ALA A 181 -10.40 9.63 9.20
CA ALA A 181 -10.64 8.43 9.98
C ALA A 181 -11.40 7.43 9.10
N TYR A 182 -10.75 6.39 8.61
CA TYR A 182 -11.37 5.40 7.76
C TYR A 182 -11.80 4.22 8.60
N TYR A 183 -13.09 3.91 8.61
CA TYR A 183 -13.59 2.74 9.33
C TYR A 183 -13.66 1.55 8.37
N CYS A 184 -13.10 0.42 8.77
CA CYS A 184 -13.06 -0.81 7.98
C CYS A 184 -13.60 -1.99 8.80
N SER A 185 -14.44 -2.82 8.19
CA SER A 185 -15.07 -3.98 8.83
C SER A 185 -14.60 -5.33 8.29
N SER A 186 -13.85 -5.35 7.18
CA SER A 186 -13.29 -6.56 6.60
C SER A 186 -11.93 -6.33 5.91
N THR A 187 -11.30 -7.42 5.49
CA THR A 187 -10.05 -7.41 4.71
C THR A 187 -10.08 -6.44 3.51
N ILE A 188 -8.99 -5.69 3.38
CA ILE A 188 -8.55 -4.95 2.20
C ILE A 188 -7.41 -5.74 1.55
N LEU A 189 -7.65 -6.24 0.34
CA LEU A 189 -6.73 -7.11 -0.39
C LEU A 189 -5.90 -6.31 -1.40
N VAL A 190 -4.58 -6.34 -1.22
CA VAL A 190 -3.58 -5.88 -2.20
C VAL A 190 -3.04 -7.09 -2.95
N SER A 191 -3.57 -7.30 -4.16
CA SER A 191 -3.30 -8.48 -4.98
C SER A 191 -2.47 -8.23 -6.24
N LYS A 192 -2.11 -6.97 -6.49
CA LYS A 192 -1.39 -6.56 -7.71
C LYS A 192 -0.02 -6.01 -7.35
N ASP A 193 0.99 -6.43 -8.09
CA ASP A 193 2.35 -5.91 -7.96
C ASP A 193 2.39 -4.38 -8.10
N ARG A 194 3.35 -3.73 -7.44
CA ARG A 194 3.57 -2.27 -7.53
C ARG A 194 2.37 -1.46 -7.06
N THR A 195 1.71 -1.93 -6.00
CA THR A 195 0.62 -1.21 -5.34
C THR A 195 1.13 -0.62 -4.03
N HIS A 196 0.92 0.69 -3.88
CA HIS A 196 1.40 1.49 -2.77
C HIS A 196 0.22 2.15 -2.05
N LEU A 197 0.08 1.90 -0.75
CA LEU A 197 -0.92 2.53 0.10
C LEU A 197 -0.24 3.64 0.90
N VAL A 198 -0.63 4.90 0.69
CA VAL A 198 0.11 6.05 1.25
C VAL A 198 -0.84 6.97 2.01
N GLY A 199 -0.60 7.17 3.30
CA GLY A 199 -1.30 8.15 4.12
C GLY A 199 -0.59 9.51 4.20
N ASN A 200 -1.09 10.38 5.08
CA ASN A 200 -0.55 11.73 5.34
C ASN A 200 0.15 11.83 6.72
N GLY A 201 0.56 10.70 7.27
CA GLY A 201 1.20 10.54 8.59
C GLY A 201 0.28 9.97 9.66
N ASN A 202 0.90 9.40 10.71
CA ASN A 202 0.22 8.65 11.79
C ASN A 202 -0.88 9.42 12.55
N PHE A 203 -0.81 10.75 12.60
CA PHE A 203 -1.84 11.59 13.24
C PHE A 203 -2.88 12.13 12.26
N SER A 204 -2.66 11.95 10.96
CA SER A 204 -3.50 12.48 9.88
C SER A 204 -4.42 11.40 9.31
N THR A 205 -3.84 10.28 8.90
CA THR A 205 -4.55 9.16 8.29
C THR A 205 -4.67 8.05 9.32
N ARG A 206 -5.90 7.74 9.72
CA ARG A 206 -6.20 6.74 10.75
C ARG A 206 -7.16 5.70 10.19
N ILE A 207 -6.76 4.44 10.21
CA ILE A 207 -7.59 3.30 9.80
C ILE A 207 -8.08 2.58 11.06
N TYR A 208 -9.39 2.55 11.27
CA TYR A 208 -10.02 1.81 12.35
C TYR A 208 -10.51 0.47 11.84
N PHE A 209 -10.10 -0.63 12.47
CA PHE A 209 -10.51 -1.97 12.07
C PHE A 209 -11.38 -2.64 13.13
N ALA A 210 -12.61 -2.95 12.75
CA ALA A 210 -13.64 -3.50 13.62
C ALA A 210 -14.32 -4.72 12.95
N PRO A 211 -13.60 -5.84 12.77
CA PRO A 211 -14.18 -7.03 12.16
C PRO A 211 -15.22 -7.67 13.08
N SER A 212 -16.15 -8.43 12.50
CA SER A 212 -17.19 -9.19 13.23
C SER A 212 -16.80 -10.64 13.54
N ALA A 213 -15.59 -11.04 13.15
CA ALA A 213 -14.98 -12.35 13.38
C ALA A 213 -13.45 -12.19 13.32
N GLU A 214 -12.71 -13.29 13.44
CA GLU A 214 -11.28 -13.27 13.14
C GLU A 214 -11.04 -12.86 11.68
N ASP A 215 -10.21 -11.85 11.46
CA ASP A 215 -9.95 -11.31 10.12
C ASP A 215 -8.62 -10.53 10.04
N VAL A 216 -8.21 -10.19 8.82
CA VAL A 216 -7.04 -9.35 8.52
C VAL A 216 -7.51 -7.98 8.03
N LEU A 217 -6.81 -6.90 8.36
CA LEU A 217 -7.09 -5.59 7.78
C LEU A 217 -6.45 -5.46 6.40
N PHE A 218 -5.12 -5.42 6.32
CA PHE A 218 -4.41 -5.33 5.04
C PHE A 218 -3.75 -6.66 4.70
N GLU A 219 -4.20 -7.29 3.62
CA GLU A 219 -3.61 -8.51 3.10
C GLU A 219 -2.84 -8.23 1.81
N PHE A 220 -1.53 -8.43 1.86
CA PHE A 220 -0.63 -8.38 0.70
C PHE A 220 -0.40 -9.81 0.21
N ALA A 221 -1.22 -10.24 -0.74
CA ALA A 221 -1.18 -11.59 -1.29
C ALA A 221 -1.69 -11.60 -2.72
N LYS A 222 -1.01 -12.32 -3.62
CA LYS A 222 -1.66 -12.71 -4.87
C LYS A 222 -2.73 -13.76 -4.57
N PRO A 223 -3.88 -13.75 -5.30
CA PRO A 223 -4.86 -14.82 -5.17
C PRO A 223 -4.14 -16.12 -5.51
N ILE A 224 -4.13 -17.08 -4.59
CA ILE A 224 -3.49 -18.39 -4.79
C ILE A 224 -4.30 -19.11 -5.90
N PRO A 225 -3.81 -19.19 -7.15
CA PRO A 225 -4.57 -19.83 -8.22
C PRO A 225 -4.19 -21.30 -8.22
N GLU A 226 -4.99 -22.13 -7.55
CA GLU A 226 -4.87 -23.60 -7.56
C GLU A 226 -3.55 -24.12 -6.93
N PRO A 227 -3.48 -25.37 -6.45
CA PRO A 227 -2.42 -25.83 -5.53
C PRO A 227 -0.98 -25.93 -6.11
N GLU A 228 -0.69 -25.34 -7.28
CA GLU A 228 0.55 -25.58 -8.03
C GLU A 228 1.21 -24.31 -8.61
N ASN A 229 0.59 -23.13 -8.53
CA ASN A 229 1.18 -21.88 -9.03
C ASN A 229 1.54 -20.93 -7.89
N PHE A 230 2.78 -21.04 -7.41
CA PHE A 230 3.38 -20.13 -6.43
C PHE A 230 3.59 -18.76 -7.07
N THR A 231 2.63 -17.86 -6.88
CA THR A 231 2.76 -16.48 -7.35
C THR A 231 3.15 -15.57 -6.20
N SER A 232 4.23 -14.82 -6.39
CA SER A 232 4.67 -13.82 -5.41
C SER A 232 4.16 -12.44 -5.77
N LEU A 233 3.88 -11.65 -4.74
CA LEU A 233 3.53 -10.25 -4.86
C LEU A 233 4.82 -9.42 -4.78
N TYR A 234 5.02 -8.51 -5.75
CA TYR A 234 6.27 -7.79 -5.90
C TYR A 234 6.10 -6.27 -5.72
N SER A 235 7.10 -5.64 -5.07
CA SER A 235 7.30 -4.18 -5.05
C SER A 235 6.10 -3.40 -4.49
N CYS A 236 5.48 -3.88 -3.42
CA CYS A 236 4.34 -3.22 -2.77
C CYS A 236 4.77 -2.45 -1.53
N SER A 237 3.99 -1.45 -1.13
CA SER A 237 4.23 -0.75 0.14
C SER A 237 2.97 -0.26 0.84
N ILE A 238 3.11 -0.01 2.14
CA ILE A 238 2.16 0.73 2.96
C ILE A 238 2.92 1.73 3.84
N SER A 239 2.50 3.00 3.82
CA SER A 239 3.19 4.03 4.58
C SER A 239 2.30 5.13 5.18
N ASP A 240 2.84 5.81 6.18
CA ASP A 240 2.38 7.10 6.69
C ASP A 240 0.95 7.08 7.25
N MET A 241 0.60 6.08 8.07
CA MET A 241 -0.73 5.97 8.65
C MET A 241 -0.75 5.24 10.00
N ALA A 242 -1.74 5.59 10.81
CA ALA A 242 -2.08 4.84 12.01
C ALA A 242 -3.17 3.80 11.72
N ILE A 243 -3.04 2.64 12.34
CA ILE A 243 -3.96 1.52 12.32
C ILE A 243 -4.42 1.27 13.77
N ILE A 244 -5.72 1.30 14.01
CA ILE A 244 -6.32 1.22 15.34
C ILE A 244 -7.30 0.06 15.40
N GLY A 245 -7.07 -0.85 16.34
CA GLY A 245 -7.95 -1.99 16.58
C GLY A 245 -9.20 -1.61 17.36
N ILE A 246 -10.34 -2.18 16.97
CA ILE A 246 -11.62 -2.08 17.66
C ILE A 246 -12.21 -3.49 17.85
N GLY A 247 -12.87 -3.69 18.98
CA GLY A 247 -13.60 -4.93 19.29
C GLY A 247 -12.73 -6.02 19.92
N GLU A 248 -13.32 -7.19 20.13
CA GLU A 248 -12.72 -8.29 20.91
C GLU A 248 -12.14 -9.43 20.07
N TYR A 249 -12.53 -9.52 18.79
CA TYR A 249 -12.06 -10.58 17.90
C TYR A 249 -10.56 -10.47 17.63
N SER A 250 -9.88 -11.61 17.56
CA SER A 250 -8.51 -11.68 17.07
C SER A 250 -8.42 -11.09 15.67
N LYS A 251 -7.33 -10.36 15.40
CA LYS A 251 -7.17 -9.64 14.14
C LYS A 251 -5.70 -9.45 13.78
N THR A 252 -5.41 -9.40 12.49
CA THR A 252 -4.06 -9.11 11.97
C THR A 252 -4.06 -7.77 11.24
N ALA A 253 -3.15 -6.85 11.57
CA ALA A 253 -3.16 -5.51 10.96
C ALA A 253 -2.64 -5.56 9.52
N ILE A 254 -1.46 -6.15 9.35
CA ILE A 254 -0.82 -6.32 8.05
C ILE A 254 -0.37 -7.77 7.93
N ARG A 255 -0.87 -8.49 6.92
CA ARG A 255 -0.42 -9.85 6.57
C ARG A 255 0.30 -9.81 5.22
N LEU A 256 1.55 -10.27 5.20
CA LEU A 256 2.33 -10.48 3.99
C LEU A 256 2.34 -11.97 3.66
N VAL A 257 1.93 -12.34 2.44
CA VAL A 257 1.96 -13.73 1.96
C VAL A 257 2.78 -13.81 0.68
N ASN A 258 3.92 -14.49 0.78
CA ASN A 258 4.85 -14.74 -0.33
C ASN A 258 5.22 -13.47 -1.09
N THR A 259 5.65 -12.46 -0.34
CA THR A 259 5.98 -11.14 -0.87
C THR A 259 7.49 -11.00 -1.13
N SER A 260 7.83 -10.16 -2.10
CA SER A 260 9.21 -9.80 -2.44
C SER A 260 9.31 -8.30 -2.68
N ASP A 261 10.35 -7.64 -2.17
CA ASP A 261 10.53 -6.19 -2.24
C ASP A 261 9.30 -5.47 -1.64
N THR A 262 9.02 -5.70 -0.36
CA THR A 262 7.86 -5.10 0.32
C THR A 262 8.30 -4.16 1.42
N ARG A 263 7.67 -2.99 1.49
CA ARG A 263 8.03 -1.91 2.42
C ARG A 263 6.87 -1.55 3.33
N ILE A 264 7.12 -1.50 4.64
CA ILE A 264 6.20 -1.01 5.67
C ILE A 264 6.91 0.17 6.35
N GLU A 265 6.47 1.39 6.09
CA GLU A 265 7.24 2.60 6.42
C GLU A 265 6.39 3.59 7.24
N ASN A 266 6.89 4.05 8.38
CA ASN A 266 6.21 5.05 9.23
C ASN A 266 4.76 4.66 9.56
N ILE A 267 4.58 3.48 10.17
CA ILE A 267 3.27 2.95 10.57
C ILE A 267 3.13 2.96 12.09
N SER A 268 1.96 3.37 12.58
CA SER A 268 1.57 3.16 13.98
C SER A 268 0.44 2.13 14.08
N ILE A 269 0.61 1.10 14.90
CA ILE A 269 -0.45 0.13 15.21
C ILE A 269 -0.75 0.24 16.71
N SER A 270 -2.01 0.45 17.06
CA SER A 270 -2.43 0.64 18.46
C SER A 270 -3.77 0.00 18.76
N SER A 271 -4.04 -0.24 20.06
CA SER A 271 -5.24 -0.94 20.54
C SER A 271 -5.46 -2.29 19.84
N TRP A 272 -4.36 -2.96 19.45
CA TRP A 272 -4.41 -4.13 18.59
C TRP A 272 -4.45 -5.43 19.39
N THR A 273 -5.56 -5.61 20.12
CA THR A 273 -5.78 -6.71 21.05
C THR A 273 -6.97 -7.57 20.62
N GLY A 274 -6.98 -8.84 21.01
CA GLY A 274 -8.08 -9.77 20.69
C GLY A 274 -7.76 -11.23 20.98
N SER A 275 -6.97 -11.50 22.03
CA SER A 275 -6.49 -12.85 22.38
C SER A 275 -5.61 -13.49 21.31
N GLY A 276 -4.54 -12.79 20.93
CA GLY A 276 -3.56 -13.24 19.93
C GLY A 276 -3.55 -12.39 18.66
N SER A 277 -4.04 -11.15 18.74
CA SER A 277 -4.01 -10.22 17.61
C SER A 277 -2.58 -9.86 17.23
N ILE A 278 -2.32 -9.86 15.93
CA ILE A 278 -0.97 -9.70 15.37
C ILE A 278 -0.85 -8.34 14.70
N GLY A 279 0.20 -7.57 15.01
CA GLY A 279 0.48 -6.32 14.31
C GLY A 279 0.86 -6.60 12.85
N ILE A 280 2.05 -7.17 12.65
CA ILE A 280 2.57 -7.57 11.33
C ILE A 280 2.81 -9.07 11.33
N LEU A 281 2.18 -9.78 10.41
CA LEU A 281 2.35 -11.21 10.16
C LEU A 281 3.02 -11.43 8.81
N MET A 282 4.15 -12.12 8.79
CA MET A 282 4.89 -12.44 7.58
C MET A 282 4.84 -13.95 7.30
N HIS A 283 4.48 -14.32 6.07
CA HIS A 283 4.52 -15.67 5.52
C HIS A 283 5.36 -15.69 4.23
N GLY A 284 6.70 -15.62 4.31
CA GLY A 284 7.59 -15.58 3.12
C GLY A 284 7.64 -14.22 2.40
N ARG A 285 8.63 -13.91 1.54
CA ARG A 285 9.74 -14.71 0.96
C ARG A 285 11.09 -13.99 1.18
N GLU A 286 11.34 -12.87 0.52
CA GLU A 286 12.57 -12.09 0.73
C GLU A 286 12.43 -10.58 0.55
N LEU A 287 13.50 -9.82 0.86
CA LEU A 287 13.58 -8.37 0.61
C LEU A 287 12.40 -7.62 1.23
N THR A 288 12.19 -7.83 2.53
CA THR A 288 11.16 -7.13 3.29
C THR A 288 11.83 -6.07 4.16
N PHE A 289 11.28 -4.85 4.14
CA PHE A 289 11.79 -3.70 4.86
C PHE A 289 10.70 -3.14 5.78
N ILE A 290 11.00 -2.99 7.07
CA ILE A 290 10.12 -2.36 8.05
C ILE A 290 10.87 -1.22 8.72
N ASP A 291 10.44 0.02 8.49
CA ASP A 291 11.12 1.22 8.96
C ASP A 291 10.16 2.14 9.72
N GLY A 292 10.59 2.64 10.89
CA GLY A 292 9.88 3.68 11.64
C GLY A 292 8.52 3.24 12.18
N ALA A 293 8.40 2.01 12.68
CA ALA A 293 7.12 1.46 13.14
C ALA A 293 6.95 1.52 14.66
N THR A 294 5.79 1.99 15.13
CA THR A 294 5.35 1.90 16.54
C THR A 294 4.18 0.94 16.65
N ILE A 295 4.37 -0.23 17.27
CA ILE A 295 3.37 -1.30 17.26
C ILE A 295 3.06 -1.74 18.69
N PHE A 296 1.81 -1.54 19.12
CA PHE A 296 1.24 -2.10 20.34
C PHE A 296 0.15 -3.10 20.00
N ALA A 297 0.47 -4.39 20.13
CA ALA A 297 -0.42 -5.51 19.84
C ALA A 297 -0.20 -6.66 20.83
N ASP A 298 -1.12 -7.63 20.86
CA ASP A 298 -0.87 -8.87 21.64
C ASP A 298 0.45 -9.51 21.17
N ARG A 299 0.70 -9.52 19.85
CA ARG A 299 1.92 -10.01 19.20
C ARG A 299 2.35 -9.01 18.10
N PRO A 300 3.26 -8.06 18.39
CA PRO A 300 3.60 -6.96 17.47
C PRO A 300 4.10 -7.42 16.10
N ILE A 301 5.11 -8.29 16.06
CA ILE A 301 5.63 -8.85 14.80
C ILE A 301 5.72 -10.37 14.93
N GLN A 302 5.18 -11.09 13.96
CA GLN A 302 5.33 -12.52 13.81
C GLN A 302 5.91 -12.87 12.44
N ILE A 303 6.94 -13.72 12.43
CA ILE A 303 7.52 -14.34 11.25
C ILE A 303 7.10 -15.81 11.28
N ASP A 304 6.42 -16.25 10.23
CA ASP A 304 5.88 -17.60 10.09
C ASP A 304 6.28 -18.19 8.74
N LYS A 305 6.05 -19.49 8.59
CA LYS A 305 6.38 -20.23 7.39
C LYS A 305 5.63 -19.66 6.20
N ASN A 306 6.29 -19.64 5.05
CA ASN A 306 5.67 -19.24 3.81
C ASN A 306 4.54 -20.23 3.46
N LEU A 307 3.31 -19.72 3.41
CA LEU A 307 2.12 -20.49 3.08
C LEU A 307 2.13 -21.01 1.64
N SER A 308 2.99 -20.43 0.79
CA SER A 308 3.21 -20.86 -0.59
C SER A 308 4.30 -21.93 -0.69
N ASN A 309 4.77 -22.52 0.41
CA ASN A 309 5.73 -23.60 0.31
C ASN A 309 5.04 -24.89 -0.09
N GLY A 310 5.20 -25.26 -1.37
CA GLY A 310 5.01 -26.65 -1.81
C GLY A 310 5.96 -27.61 -1.07
N PRO A 311 5.91 -28.92 -1.37
CA PRO A 311 6.72 -29.94 -0.70
C PRO A 311 8.26 -29.77 -0.81
N GLU A 312 8.76 -28.76 -1.53
CA GLU A 312 10.18 -28.58 -1.86
C GLU A 312 10.93 -27.47 -1.08
N GLY A 313 10.36 -26.88 -0.03
CA GLY A 313 11.11 -26.05 0.92
C GLY A 313 11.77 -24.80 0.32
N PHE A 314 11.05 -23.66 0.37
CA PHE A 314 11.64 -22.35 0.09
C PHE A 314 11.98 -21.63 1.40
N ILE A 315 12.82 -20.60 1.28
CA ILE A 315 13.16 -19.71 2.39
C ILE A 315 11.88 -19.02 2.90
N ASP A 316 11.68 -19.02 4.21
CA ASP A 316 10.51 -18.42 4.87
C ASP A 316 10.73 -16.94 5.19
N SER A 317 12.00 -16.51 5.27
CA SER A 317 12.39 -15.10 5.38
C SER A 317 13.86 -14.92 4.99
N ASP A 318 14.13 -14.30 3.83
CA ASP A 318 15.49 -13.91 3.40
C ASP A 318 15.62 -12.39 3.27
N HIS A 319 16.79 -11.82 3.60
CA HIS A 319 17.03 -10.37 3.48
C HIS A 319 15.92 -9.51 4.12
N LEU A 320 15.50 -9.88 5.33
CA LEU A 320 14.57 -9.09 6.14
C LEU A 320 15.37 -8.03 6.90
N HIS A 321 15.06 -6.77 6.65
CA HIS A 321 15.64 -5.64 7.38
C HIS A 321 14.55 -4.88 8.11
N MET A 322 14.77 -4.64 9.40
CA MET A 322 13.89 -3.82 10.21
C MET A 322 14.72 -2.76 10.93
N GLU A 323 14.22 -1.53 11.00
CA GLU A 323 14.90 -0.44 11.71
C GLU A 323 13.94 0.53 12.37
N ASP A 324 14.45 1.25 13.39
CA ASP A 324 13.73 2.31 14.10
C ASP A 324 12.36 1.86 14.67
N LEU A 325 12.35 0.74 15.40
CA LEU A 325 11.13 0.13 15.93
C LEU A 325 10.83 0.49 17.40
N TYR A 326 9.56 0.72 17.70
CA TYR A 326 9.02 0.77 19.07
C TYR A 326 7.92 -0.29 19.25
N LEU A 327 8.26 -1.44 19.82
CA LEU A 327 7.37 -2.60 19.90
C LEU A 327 6.90 -2.85 21.34
N GLY A 328 5.59 -2.79 21.56
CA GLY A 328 4.95 -3.12 22.83
C GLY A 328 4.09 -4.38 22.73
N ALA A 329 4.49 -5.47 23.39
CA ALA A 329 3.59 -6.62 23.54
C ALA A 329 2.58 -6.32 24.65
N THR A 330 1.30 -6.20 24.30
CA THR A 330 0.28 -5.81 25.28
C THR A 330 0.14 -6.87 26.37
N PRO A 331 -0.06 -6.48 27.64
CA PRO A 331 -0.04 -7.39 28.80
C PRO A 331 -1.27 -8.31 28.89
N THR A 332 -2.09 -8.34 27.84
CA THR A 332 -3.20 -9.27 27.63
C THR A 332 -2.72 -10.72 27.53
N LEU A 333 -1.46 -10.95 27.10
CA LEU A 333 -0.83 -12.26 27.05
C LEU A 333 0.24 -12.42 28.14
N SER A 334 0.19 -13.51 28.89
CA SER A 334 1.21 -13.85 29.90
C SER A 334 2.57 -14.22 29.30
N ASP A 335 2.61 -14.50 28.00
CA ASP A 335 3.78 -14.88 27.23
C ASP A 335 4.13 -13.86 26.12
N GLY A 336 3.77 -12.58 26.30
CA GLY A 336 3.97 -11.54 25.29
C GLY A 336 5.39 -11.48 24.72
N LYS A 337 5.50 -11.39 23.39
CA LYS A 337 6.76 -11.36 22.63
C LYS A 337 6.71 -10.18 21.65
N CYS A 338 7.74 -9.34 21.61
CA CYS A 338 7.77 -8.23 20.64
C CYS A 338 7.96 -8.74 19.21
N ILE A 339 8.90 -9.65 19.01
CA ILE A 339 9.13 -10.36 17.74
C ILE A 339 9.05 -11.86 18.03
N GLU A 340 8.20 -12.57 17.32
CA GLU A 340 8.08 -14.02 17.42
C GLU A 340 8.38 -14.68 16.08
N ILE A 341 9.34 -15.60 16.08
CA ILE A 341 9.64 -16.47 14.95
C ILE A 341 9.06 -17.85 15.25
N MET A 342 8.21 -18.35 14.35
CA MET A 342 7.53 -19.62 14.54
C MET A 342 8.46 -20.83 14.33
N PRO A 343 8.13 -21.99 14.94
CA PRO A 343 8.82 -23.24 14.64
C PRO A 343 8.82 -23.55 13.14
N GLY A 344 9.93 -24.08 12.64
CA GLY A 344 10.03 -24.54 11.26
C GLY A 344 10.31 -23.45 10.23
N VAL A 345 10.48 -22.18 10.64
CA VAL A 345 10.90 -21.06 9.78
C VAL A 345 12.36 -21.23 9.36
N ASP A 346 12.63 -21.24 8.05
CA ASP A 346 13.97 -21.05 7.48
C ASP A 346 14.27 -19.56 7.31
N LEU A 347 15.18 -19.03 8.14
CA LEU A 347 15.51 -17.60 8.21
C LEU A 347 16.95 -17.35 7.79
N THR A 348 17.14 -16.47 6.80
CA THR A 348 18.45 -16.04 6.34
C THR A 348 18.58 -14.53 6.21
N ASN A 349 19.79 -14.00 6.48
CA ASN A 349 20.13 -12.58 6.28
C ASN A 349 19.15 -11.61 6.96
N PHE A 350 18.92 -11.82 8.25
CA PHE A 350 18.08 -10.96 9.08
C PHE A 350 18.89 -9.81 9.69
N VAL A 351 18.37 -8.59 9.57
CA VAL A 351 18.96 -7.38 10.15
C VAL A 351 17.92 -6.62 10.96
N LEU A 352 18.27 -6.27 12.20
CA LEU A 352 17.56 -5.29 13.03
C LEU A 352 18.56 -4.23 13.52
N ASP A 353 18.40 -2.97 13.12
CA ASP A 353 19.29 -1.86 13.51
C ASP A 353 18.54 -0.51 13.63
N GLY A 354 19.24 0.61 13.69
CA GLY A 354 18.63 1.92 14.02
C GLY A 354 18.41 2.10 15.53
N THR A 355 17.24 2.59 15.94
CA THR A 355 16.86 2.84 17.34
C THR A 355 15.68 1.97 17.76
N ASN A 356 15.96 0.87 18.48
CA ASN A 356 14.93 -0.13 18.77
C ASN A 356 14.57 -0.22 20.25
N SER A 357 13.27 -0.28 20.54
CA SER A 357 12.72 -0.48 21.88
C SER A 357 11.75 -1.65 21.93
N PHE A 358 11.99 -2.60 22.83
CA PHE A 358 11.07 -3.67 23.20
C PHE A 358 10.47 -3.36 24.56
N VAL A 359 9.13 -3.32 24.64
CA VAL A 359 8.42 -2.75 25.78
C VAL A 359 7.32 -3.71 26.25
N MET A 360 7.15 -3.85 27.56
CA MET A 360 6.05 -4.60 28.20
C MET A 360 5.98 -6.10 27.84
N ALA A 361 7.02 -6.66 27.21
CA ALA A 361 7.04 -8.05 26.81
C ALA A 361 7.72 -8.96 27.86
N LYS A 362 7.36 -10.25 27.81
CA LYS A 362 8.14 -11.33 28.43
C LYS A 362 9.36 -11.65 27.59
N TYR A 363 9.26 -11.58 26.26
CA TYR A 363 10.39 -11.79 25.38
C TYR A 363 10.56 -10.62 24.40
N GLY A 364 11.80 -10.18 24.19
CA GLY A 364 12.10 -9.22 23.13
C GLY A 364 11.92 -9.91 21.77
N LEU A 365 12.91 -10.70 21.37
CA LEU A 365 12.78 -11.64 20.26
C LEU A 365 12.75 -13.07 20.79
N TYR A 366 11.74 -13.82 20.38
CA TYR A 366 11.50 -15.20 20.77
C TYR A 366 11.48 -16.13 19.57
N TRP A 367 12.31 -17.16 19.63
CA TRP A 367 12.32 -18.26 18.68
C TRP A 367 12.59 -19.57 19.43
N ASP A 368 11.55 -20.38 19.59
CA ASP A 368 11.64 -21.74 20.14
C ASP A 368 11.27 -22.74 19.05
N ASP A 369 12.25 -23.03 18.20
CA ASP A 369 12.05 -23.87 17.05
C ASP A 369 12.26 -25.35 17.36
N THR A 370 11.21 -26.11 17.09
CA THR A 370 11.13 -27.56 17.26
C THR A 370 10.94 -28.30 15.93
N GLU A 371 10.92 -27.59 14.79
CA GLU A 371 10.46 -28.14 13.52
C GLU A 371 11.43 -27.95 12.34
N THR A 372 12.37 -27.01 12.38
CA THR A 372 13.31 -26.83 11.25
C THR A 372 14.12 -28.09 10.97
N VAL A 373 14.38 -28.35 9.70
CA VAL A 373 15.19 -29.49 9.22
C VAL A 373 16.50 -29.06 8.57
N GLY A 374 16.76 -27.75 8.48
CA GLY A 374 17.92 -27.13 7.85
C GLY A 374 18.50 -26.01 8.71
N SER A 375 19.67 -25.49 8.32
CA SER A 375 20.33 -24.41 9.06
C SER A 375 19.79 -23.05 8.65
N SER A 376 19.41 -22.24 9.63
CA SER A 376 19.18 -20.80 9.46
C SER A 376 20.52 -20.05 9.63
N ASN A 377 20.70 -18.92 8.94
CA ASN A 377 22.02 -18.26 8.85
C ASN A 377 21.94 -16.73 8.83
N ASN A 378 22.95 -16.08 9.41
CA ASN A 378 23.16 -14.62 9.33
C ASN A 378 22.04 -13.82 10.01
N MET A 379 22.17 -13.61 11.31
CA MET A 379 21.32 -12.70 12.08
C MET A 379 22.19 -11.60 12.69
N SER A 380 21.91 -10.35 12.37
CA SER A 380 22.56 -9.18 12.95
C SER A 380 21.52 -8.30 13.63
N ILE A 381 21.69 -8.07 14.92
CA ILE A 381 20.80 -7.23 15.71
C ILE A 381 21.62 -6.21 16.47
N SER A 382 21.28 -4.94 16.34
CA SER A 382 21.97 -3.85 17.01
C SER A 382 21.02 -2.82 17.63
N ASN A 383 21.51 -2.11 18.65
CA ASN A 383 20.87 -0.95 19.25
C ASN A 383 19.46 -1.25 19.80
N VAL A 384 19.35 -2.31 20.58
CA VAL A 384 18.09 -2.73 21.20
C VAL A 384 18.07 -2.39 22.69
N ARG A 385 17.01 -1.75 23.14
CA ARG A 385 16.69 -1.58 24.55
C ARG A 385 15.43 -2.37 24.91
N MET A 386 15.52 -3.22 25.92
CA MET A 386 14.35 -3.83 26.58
C MET A 386 13.95 -2.99 27.78
N GLU A 387 12.66 -2.68 27.91
CA GLU A 387 12.11 -1.86 29.01
C GLU A 387 10.79 -2.41 29.55
N GLN A 388 10.56 -2.20 30.85
CA GLN A 388 9.27 -2.48 31.51
C GLN A 388 8.81 -3.93 31.32
N SER A 389 9.74 -4.89 31.36
CA SER A 389 9.38 -6.30 31.20
C SER A 389 8.29 -6.72 32.20
N THR A 390 7.37 -7.55 31.72
CA THR A 390 6.25 -8.06 32.49
C THR A 390 6.57 -9.37 33.23
N SER A 391 7.80 -9.91 33.09
CA SER A 391 8.18 -11.18 33.70
C SER A 391 9.65 -11.24 34.11
N ALA A 392 9.90 -11.77 35.31
CA ALA A 392 11.26 -12.06 35.79
C ALA A 392 11.94 -13.23 35.04
N TYR A 393 11.18 -14.08 34.34
CA TYR A 393 11.69 -15.31 33.69
C TYR A 393 11.73 -15.21 32.16
N GLY A 394 11.47 -14.03 31.62
CA GLY A 394 11.62 -13.74 30.20
C GLY A 394 13.08 -13.60 29.78
N TYR A 395 13.33 -13.29 28.51
CA TYR A 395 14.66 -12.97 27.96
C TYR A 395 14.54 -11.87 26.91
N VAL A 396 15.52 -10.96 26.80
CA VAL A 396 15.55 -10.02 25.66
C VAL A 396 15.74 -10.78 24.34
N PHE A 397 16.57 -11.83 24.33
CA PHE A 397 16.71 -12.74 23.20
C PHE A 397 16.59 -14.20 23.66
N TYR A 398 15.57 -14.89 23.18
CA TYR A 398 15.39 -16.33 23.36
C TYR A 398 15.54 -17.02 22.00
N LEU A 399 16.69 -17.65 21.76
CA LEU A 399 16.99 -18.36 20.51
C LEU A 399 17.26 -19.84 20.80
N SER A 400 16.33 -20.69 20.39
CA SER A 400 16.41 -22.13 20.48
C SER A 400 16.05 -22.70 19.12
N HIS A 401 16.98 -23.42 18.49
CA HIS A 401 16.78 -23.94 17.14
C HIS A 401 16.67 -25.48 17.13
N ASN A 402 15.94 -26.05 16.17
CA ASN A 402 15.78 -27.49 16.04
C ASN A 402 16.99 -28.13 15.32
N TYR A 403 17.50 -27.47 14.28
CA TYR A 403 18.72 -27.89 13.58
C TYR A 403 19.98 -27.12 14.04
N VAL A 404 20.26 -25.94 13.47
CA VAL A 404 21.25 -24.97 13.99
C VAL A 404 20.95 -23.57 13.44
N MET A 405 21.14 -22.54 14.27
CA MET A 405 21.22 -21.14 13.82
C MET A 405 22.68 -20.68 13.82
N GLN A 406 23.17 -20.14 12.71
CA GLN A 406 24.59 -19.80 12.53
C GLN A 406 24.81 -18.31 12.27
N ASN A 407 25.99 -17.82 12.66
CA ASN A 407 26.45 -16.46 12.40
C ASN A 407 25.51 -15.40 13.01
N ILE A 408 25.50 -15.34 14.33
CA ILE A 408 24.65 -14.44 15.10
C ILE A 408 25.52 -13.32 15.68
N TYR A 409 25.19 -12.07 15.35
CA TYR A 409 25.85 -10.88 15.85
C TYR A 409 24.84 -10.01 16.61
N LEU A 410 25.05 -9.85 17.92
CA LEU A 410 24.22 -9.02 18.79
C LEU A 410 25.09 -7.88 19.34
N GLU A 411 24.76 -6.64 19.01
CA GLU A 411 25.53 -5.46 19.39
C GLU A 411 24.71 -4.40 20.12
N ASN A 412 25.30 -3.75 21.12
CA ASN A 412 24.71 -2.58 21.78
C ASN A 412 23.30 -2.86 22.31
N VAL A 413 23.17 -3.98 23.02
CA VAL A 413 21.92 -4.42 23.65
C VAL A 413 21.92 -3.99 25.10
N PHE A 414 20.84 -3.34 25.55
CA PHE A 414 20.60 -3.03 26.97
C PHE A 414 19.34 -3.73 27.48
N THR A 415 19.44 -4.37 28.65
CA THR A 415 18.29 -4.98 29.33
C THR A 415 18.50 -5.04 30.85
N ASP A 416 17.41 -4.93 31.61
CA ASP A 416 17.34 -5.11 33.07
C ASP A 416 16.73 -6.46 33.49
N MET A 417 16.49 -7.35 32.53
CA MET A 417 16.01 -8.72 32.70
C MET A 417 17.03 -9.72 32.12
N ASN A 418 16.66 -11.01 32.03
CA ASN A 418 17.60 -11.98 31.46
C ASN A 418 18.03 -11.57 30.06
N GLY A 419 19.32 -11.76 29.79
CA GLY A 419 19.95 -11.37 28.55
C GLY A 419 19.62 -12.35 27.44
N PHE A 420 20.47 -13.36 27.31
CA PHE A 420 20.54 -14.19 26.12
C PHE A 420 20.34 -15.66 26.45
N TYR A 421 19.39 -16.32 25.78
CA TYR A 421 19.19 -17.77 25.84
C TYR A 421 19.51 -18.39 24.49
N PHE A 422 20.38 -19.41 24.48
CA PHE A 422 20.89 -20.02 23.26
C PHE A 422 20.85 -21.54 23.30
N ARG A 423 20.21 -22.17 22.31
CA ARG A 423 20.27 -23.62 22.05
C ARG A 423 20.49 -23.85 20.55
N LYS A 424 21.48 -24.68 20.21
CA LYS A 424 21.94 -24.92 18.84
C LYS A 424 22.26 -23.63 18.08
N CYS A 425 22.91 -22.70 18.76
CA CYS A 425 23.40 -21.44 18.19
C CYS A 425 24.92 -21.51 18.00
N ASN A 426 25.39 -21.25 16.79
CA ASN A 426 26.81 -21.32 16.44
C ASN A 426 27.33 -19.96 15.96
N HIS A 427 28.58 -19.64 16.34
CA HIS A 427 29.26 -18.41 15.97
C HIS A 427 28.48 -17.17 16.44
N VAL A 428 28.25 -17.11 17.75
CA VAL A 428 27.56 -15.99 18.42
C VAL A 428 28.59 -14.96 18.86
N THR A 429 28.39 -13.70 18.49
CA THR A 429 29.16 -12.58 19.04
C THR A 429 28.22 -11.66 19.82
N LEU A 430 28.54 -11.43 21.10
CA LEU A 430 27.90 -10.42 21.95
C LEU A 430 28.85 -9.24 22.13
N GLN A 431 28.53 -8.09 21.55
CA GLN A 431 29.39 -6.92 21.55
C GLN A 431 28.70 -5.72 22.20
N ASN A 432 29.38 -5.04 23.13
CA ASN A 432 28.84 -3.82 23.77
C ASN A 432 27.49 -4.04 24.48
N CYS A 433 27.24 -5.24 25.02
CA CYS A 433 25.97 -5.57 25.66
C CYS A 433 26.00 -5.28 27.16
N VAL A 434 24.90 -4.75 27.71
CA VAL A 434 24.71 -4.51 29.13
C VAL A 434 23.49 -5.29 29.61
N VAL A 435 23.73 -6.22 30.53
CA VAL A 435 22.68 -6.97 31.23
C VAL A 435 22.72 -6.62 32.71
N ALA A 436 21.75 -5.84 33.16
CA ALA A 436 21.63 -5.32 34.52
C ALA A 436 20.43 -5.96 35.24
N THR A 437 20.43 -7.29 35.35
CA THR A 437 19.42 -8.04 36.09
C THR A 437 19.41 -7.71 37.58
N ALA A 438 18.33 -8.05 38.28
CA ALA A 438 18.32 -8.08 39.74
C ALA A 438 19.41 -9.03 40.31
N PRO A 439 19.83 -8.87 41.58
CA PRO A 439 20.85 -9.70 42.23
C PRO A 439 20.58 -11.20 42.08
N PRO A 440 21.62 -12.05 41.98
CA PRO A 440 21.45 -13.44 41.58
C PRO A 440 20.55 -14.21 42.55
N ALA A 441 19.39 -14.62 42.05
CA ALA A 441 18.54 -15.68 42.57
C ALA A 441 18.37 -16.76 41.49
N ASP A 442 17.94 -17.96 41.87
CA ASP A 442 17.67 -19.04 40.91
C ASP A 442 16.75 -18.54 39.78
N GLY A 443 17.23 -18.57 38.54
CA GLY A 443 16.46 -18.17 37.34
C GLY A 443 16.88 -16.88 36.64
N TYR A 444 17.89 -16.15 37.14
CA TYR A 444 18.43 -14.96 36.46
C TYR A 444 19.71 -15.25 35.69
N PHE A 445 19.71 -14.96 34.38
CA PHE A 445 20.83 -15.26 33.48
C PHE A 445 21.19 -14.06 32.61
N SER A 446 22.47 -13.68 32.61
CA SER A 446 23.01 -12.79 31.58
C SER A 446 23.21 -13.54 30.28
N VAL A 447 23.78 -14.75 30.34
CA VAL A 447 23.88 -15.68 29.22
C VAL A 447 23.52 -17.08 29.71
N ASN A 448 22.61 -17.74 29.00
CA ASN A 448 22.18 -19.12 29.23
C ASN A 448 22.34 -19.93 27.94
N ALA A 449 23.52 -20.51 27.75
CA ALA A 449 23.84 -21.41 26.65
C ALA A 449 24.19 -22.80 27.19
N ASP A 450 23.80 -23.85 26.47
CA ASP A 450 24.21 -25.23 26.78
C ASP A 450 25.17 -25.79 25.72
N ASP A 451 25.62 -27.02 25.93
CA ASP A 451 26.62 -27.72 25.12
C ASP A 451 26.20 -27.95 23.65
N SER A 452 24.97 -27.62 23.28
CA SER A 452 24.53 -27.62 21.88
C SER A 452 25.03 -26.42 21.09
N CYS A 453 25.53 -25.36 21.76
CA CYS A 453 26.06 -24.16 21.14
C CYS A 453 27.58 -24.25 20.87
N ARG A 454 28.09 -23.47 19.91
CA ARG A 454 29.53 -23.43 19.58
C ARG A 454 30.02 -22.01 19.30
N ASN A 455 31.26 -21.71 19.71
CA ASN A 455 31.94 -20.44 19.41
C ASN A 455 31.13 -19.20 19.84
N ILE A 456 30.89 -19.06 21.14
CA ILE A 456 30.29 -17.86 21.72
C ILE A 456 31.42 -16.92 22.15
N GLU A 457 31.43 -15.72 21.58
CA GLU A 457 32.40 -14.67 21.89
C GLU A 457 31.70 -13.48 22.56
N VAL A 458 32.29 -12.97 23.65
CA VAL A 458 31.78 -11.81 24.38
C VAL A 458 32.84 -10.71 24.35
N ARG A 459 32.49 -9.53 23.83
CA ARG A 459 33.37 -8.38 23.65
C ARG A 459 32.78 -7.13 24.29
N ASN A 460 33.56 -6.47 25.16
CA ASN A 460 33.20 -5.18 25.77
C ASN A 460 31.78 -5.15 26.38
N SER A 461 31.37 -6.24 27.04
CA SER A 461 30.04 -6.38 27.63
C SER A 461 30.10 -6.37 29.15
N LEU A 462 29.05 -5.85 29.80
CA LEU A 462 28.91 -5.76 31.25
C LEU A 462 27.71 -6.58 31.73
N PHE A 463 27.96 -7.58 32.56
CA PHE A 463 26.95 -8.43 33.19
C PHE A 463 27.03 -8.23 34.70
N VAL A 464 26.04 -7.55 35.28
CA VAL A 464 26.15 -7.00 36.65
C VAL A 464 25.83 -8.06 37.71
N ASP A 465 24.81 -8.89 37.50
CA ASP A 465 24.27 -9.77 38.56
C ASP A 465 23.74 -11.15 38.07
N GLY A 466 23.60 -11.37 36.76
CA GLY A 466 23.02 -12.61 36.22
C GLY A 466 24.03 -13.75 36.09
N LEU A 467 23.56 -15.00 36.17
CA LEU A 467 24.40 -16.17 35.90
C LEU A 467 24.86 -16.17 34.44
N THR A 468 26.11 -16.58 34.23
CA THR A 468 26.67 -16.83 32.89
C THR A 468 26.93 -18.32 32.78
N GLN A 469 26.07 -19.02 32.06
CA GLN A 469 26.23 -20.42 31.69
C GLN A 469 26.61 -20.47 30.21
N VAL A 470 27.82 -20.94 29.94
CA VAL A 470 28.34 -21.16 28.58
C VAL A 470 29.05 -22.52 28.56
N PRO A 471 29.08 -23.22 27.41
CA PRO A 471 29.84 -24.45 27.30
C PRO A 471 31.30 -24.23 27.71
N GLU A 472 31.89 -25.19 28.42
CA GLU A 472 33.34 -25.25 28.59
C GLU A 472 34.01 -25.12 27.22
N PRO A 473 35.13 -24.40 27.08
CA PRO A 473 35.82 -24.29 25.81
C PRO A 473 36.14 -25.72 25.31
N LEU A 474 35.43 -26.14 24.26
CA LEU A 474 35.75 -27.39 23.58
C LEU A 474 37.18 -27.24 22.98
N PRO A 475 38.04 -28.25 23.16
CA PRO A 475 39.46 -28.17 22.82
C PRO A 475 39.77 -27.88 21.36
#